data_AF-A0A8T4GM25-F1
#
_entry.id   AF-A0A8T4GM25-F1
#
_cell.length_a   1.000
_cell.length_b   1.000
_cell.length_c   1.000
_cell.angle_alpha   90.00
_cell.angle_beta   90.00
_cell.angle_gamma   90.00
#
_symmetry.space_group_name_H-M   'P 1'
#
loop_
_entity.id
_entity.type
_entity.pdbx_description
1 polymer ?
#
loop_
_entity_poly.entity_id
_entity_poly.type
_entity_poly.pdbx_seq_one_letter_code
_entity_poly.pdbx_strand_id
1 'polypeptide(L)'
;MTTDLGGSITIGYSLTSGAAPVLASLVGVADRVIGGDPETAAAVDRLRREDPTTFGYARRNWTEAQRGIESCTRNYPQAKQIHSSLSAPETTPRMLGATLSGLVTLDVLDTWGDTVGPTRYDLTEYDPSRMASVGVAFARAAETGVNTGPE
;
A
#
# COMPACT_ATOMS: atom_id res chain seq x y z
N MET A 1 -8.04 -12.72 10.95
CA MET A 1 -9.00 -13.67 10.37
C MET A 1 -9.47 -14.61 11.46
N THR A 2 -10.60 -14.29 12.09
CA THR A 2 -11.35 -15.21 12.93
C THR A 2 -12.29 -15.99 12.03
N THR A 3 -12.20 -17.31 12.06
CA THR A 3 -13.20 -18.16 11.41
C THR A 3 -14.46 -18.20 12.27
N ASP A 4 -15.59 -18.54 11.65
CA ASP A 4 -16.96 -18.72 12.21
C ASP A 4 -17.07 -19.67 13.44
N LEU A 5 -15.95 -20.05 14.05
CA LEU A 5 -15.86 -20.90 15.25
C LEU A 5 -15.05 -20.25 16.39
N GLY A 6 -14.76 -18.95 16.33
CA GLY A 6 -14.01 -18.26 17.39
C GLY A 6 -12.52 -18.67 17.45
N GLY A 7 -12.00 -19.27 16.39
CA GLY A 7 -10.60 -19.68 16.28
C GLY A 7 -9.71 -18.56 15.75
N SER A 8 -8.48 -18.48 16.26
CA SER A 8 -7.41 -17.61 15.74
C SER A 8 -6.44 -18.42 14.87
N ILE A 9 -6.10 -17.90 13.69
CA ILE A 9 -5.09 -18.46 12.80
C ILE A 9 -3.86 -17.56 12.83
N THR A 10 -2.71 -18.12 13.20
CA THR A 10 -1.41 -17.43 13.14
C THR A 10 -0.60 -17.96 11.96
N ILE A 11 -0.16 -17.06 11.08
CA ILE A 11 0.68 -17.38 9.91
C ILE A 11 2.02 -16.67 10.08
N GLY A 12 3.10 -17.44 10.24
CA GLY A 12 4.45 -16.92 10.13
C GLY A 12 4.82 -16.75 8.67
N TYR A 13 5.45 -15.63 8.31
CA TYR A 13 5.94 -15.40 6.95
C TYR A 13 7.39 -14.96 6.95
N SER A 14 8.07 -15.19 5.83
CA SER A 14 9.35 -14.58 5.50
C SER A 14 9.15 -13.78 4.22
N LEU A 15 9.51 -12.50 4.25
CA LEU A 15 9.32 -11.61 3.12
C LEU A 15 10.31 -12.02 2.02
N THR A 16 9.81 -12.69 0.99
CA THR A 16 10.54 -12.97 -0.25
C THR A 16 9.75 -12.34 -1.39
N SER A 17 10.43 -12.03 -2.51
CA SER A 17 9.77 -11.43 -3.69
C SER A 17 8.55 -12.25 -4.15
N GLY A 18 8.58 -13.58 -4.03
CA GLY A 18 7.44 -14.45 -4.37
C GLY A 18 6.31 -14.46 -3.35
N ALA A 19 6.57 -14.09 -2.08
CA ALA A 19 5.56 -14.06 -1.02
C ALA A 19 4.78 -12.73 -0.98
N ALA A 20 5.32 -11.66 -1.57
CA ALA A 20 4.73 -10.32 -1.58
C ALA A 20 3.26 -10.26 -2.05
N PRO A 21 2.85 -10.86 -3.20
CA PRO A 21 1.46 -10.80 -3.65
C PRO A 21 0.49 -11.57 -2.74
N VAL A 22 0.95 -12.69 -2.16
CA VAL A 22 0.16 -13.49 -1.20
C VAL A 22 -0.01 -12.72 0.11
N LEU A 23 1.06 -12.08 0.60
CA LEU A 23 1.01 -11.25 1.79
C LEU A 23 0.09 -10.04 1.60
N ALA A 24 0.13 -9.39 0.44
CA ALA A 24 -0.76 -8.27 0.15
C ALA A 24 -2.23 -8.68 0.30
N SER A 25 -2.57 -9.87 -0.21
CA SER A 25 -3.92 -10.44 -0.10
C SER A 25 -4.27 -10.80 1.35
N LEU A 26 -3.34 -11.39 2.11
CA LEU A 26 -3.53 -11.76 3.51
C LEU A 26 -3.68 -10.53 4.43
N VAL A 27 -2.91 -9.46 4.20
CA VAL A 27 -2.99 -8.22 4.97
C VAL A 27 -4.36 -7.57 4.84
N GLY A 28 -4.99 -7.65 3.65
CA GLY A 28 -6.34 -7.14 3.43
C GLY A 28 -7.42 -7.82 4.28
N VAL A 29 -7.17 -9.04 4.79
CA VAL A 29 -8.12 -9.84 5.60
C VAL A 29 -7.62 -10.14 7.02
N ALA A 30 -6.43 -9.67 7.36
CA ALA A 30 -5.83 -9.84 8.68
C ALA A 30 -6.56 -8.97 9.70
N ASP A 31 -6.81 -9.55 10.88
CA ASP A 31 -7.39 -8.80 12.01
C ASP A 31 -6.30 -8.06 12.80
N ARG A 32 -5.10 -8.66 12.83
CA ARG A 32 -3.91 -8.10 13.47
C ARG A 32 -2.65 -8.52 12.72
N VAL A 33 -1.67 -7.61 12.64
CA VAL A 33 -0.34 -7.93 12.09
C VAL A 33 0.75 -7.66 13.12
N ILE A 34 1.56 -8.68 13.43
CA ILE A 34 2.65 -8.63 14.42
C ILE A 34 4.00 -8.74 13.69
N GLY A 35 4.95 -7.87 14.05
CA GLY A 35 6.26 -7.78 13.38
C GLY A 35 6.24 -6.90 12.13
N GLY A 36 7.38 -6.84 11.43
CA GLY A 36 7.59 -5.99 10.26
C GLY A 36 8.90 -5.22 10.32
N ASP A 37 9.31 -4.69 9.18
CA ASP A 37 10.53 -3.90 9.06
C ASP A 37 10.42 -2.57 9.85
N PRO A 38 11.29 -2.31 10.85
CA PRO A 38 11.23 -1.09 11.65
C PRO A 38 11.50 0.18 10.84
N GLU A 39 12.30 0.10 9.76
CA GLU A 39 12.58 1.24 8.90
C GLU A 39 11.32 1.64 8.11
N THR A 40 10.65 0.68 7.49
CA THR A 40 9.37 0.90 6.81
C THR A 40 8.31 1.45 7.76
N ALA A 41 8.22 0.93 8.99
CA ALA A 41 7.29 1.46 10.00
C ALA A 41 7.58 2.93 10.33
N ALA A 42 8.86 3.29 10.51
CA ALA A 42 9.26 4.67 10.78
C ALA A 42 8.97 5.60 9.58
N ALA A 43 9.13 5.12 8.34
CA ALA A 43 8.79 5.87 7.14
C ALA A 43 7.28 6.13 7.02
N VAL A 44 6.45 5.12 7.29
CA VAL A 44 4.98 5.26 7.33
C VAL A 44 4.55 6.22 8.43
N ASP A 45 5.15 6.14 9.61
CA ASP A 45 4.87 7.06 10.71
C ASP A 45 5.29 8.50 10.40
N ARG A 46 6.40 8.68 9.68
CA ARG A 46 6.84 9.98 9.18
C ARG A 46 5.83 10.54 8.18
N LEU A 47 5.42 9.75 7.18
CA LEU A 47 4.38 10.16 6.22
C LEU A 47 3.07 10.55 6.93
N ARG A 48 2.64 9.75 7.93
CA ARG A 48 1.44 10.05 8.73
C ARG A 48 1.52 11.41 9.43
N ARG A 49 2.69 11.78 9.94
CA ARG A 49 2.90 13.07 10.65
C ARG A 49 3.04 14.25 9.71
N GLU A 50 3.76 14.07 8.60
CA GLU A 50 4.15 15.16 7.69
C GLU A 50 3.09 15.44 6.63
N ASP A 51 2.43 14.39 6.12
CA ASP A 51 1.31 14.50 5.18
C ASP A 51 0.19 13.50 5.52
N PRO A 52 -0.67 13.84 6.52
CA PRO A 52 -1.76 12.98 6.96
C PRO A 52 -2.78 12.65 5.85
N THR A 53 -2.91 13.53 4.86
CA THR A 53 -3.87 13.35 3.76
C THR A 53 -3.36 12.28 2.80
N THR A 54 -2.12 12.40 2.34
CA THR A 54 -1.48 11.39 1.48
C THR A 54 -1.36 10.05 2.21
N PHE A 55 -1.00 10.06 3.49
CA PHE A 55 -1.05 8.86 4.33
C PHE A 55 -2.44 8.20 4.31
N GLY A 56 -3.50 8.98 4.50
CA GLY A 56 -4.88 8.47 4.51
C GLY A 56 -5.28 7.79 3.20
N TYR A 57 -4.91 8.39 2.05
CA TYR A 57 -5.15 7.78 0.74
C TYR A 57 -4.30 6.53 0.53
N ALA A 58 -3.00 6.59 0.81
CA ALA A 58 -2.07 5.48 0.66
C ALA A 58 -2.52 4.26 1.49
N ARG A 59 -2.76 4.47 2.80
CA ARG A 59 -3.22 3.41 3.72
C ARG A 59 -4.52 2.75 3.28
N ARG A 60 -5.46 3.52 2.74
CA ARG A 60 -6.79 2.99 2.38
C ARG A 60 -6.80 2.24 1.05
N ASN A 61 -6.01 2.70 0.07
CA ASN A 61 -6.16 2.23 -1.31
C ASN A 61 -4.90 1.53 -1.87
N TRP A 62 -3.89 1.25 -1.06
CA TRP A 62 -2.63 0.62 -1.53
C TRP A 62 -2.85 -0.71 -2.27
N THR A 63 -3.82 -1.54 -1.84
CA THR A 63 -4.12 -2.81 -2.52
C THR A 63 -4.68 -2.59 -3.93
N GLU A 64 -5.52 -1.58 -4.15
CA GLU A 64 -5.97 -1.21 -5.50
C GLU A 64 -4.84 -0.61 -6.32
N ALA A 65 -3.97 0.21 -5.71
CA ALA A 65 -2.80 0.75 -6.38
C ALA A 65 -1.84 -0.36 -6.83
N GLN A 66 -1.59 -1.36 -5.98
CA GLN A 66 -0.81 -2.55 -6.32
C GLN A 66 -1.41 -3.27 -7.52
N ARG A 67 -2.73 -3.59 -7.49
CA ARG A 67 -3.42 -4.22 -8.63
C ARG A 67 -3.25 -3.41 -9.92
N GLY A 68 -3.34 -2.08 -9.83
CA GLY A 68 -3.19 -1.19 -10.98
C GLY A 68 -1.78 -1.17 -11.54
N ILE A 69 -0.76 -1.15 -10.66
CA ILE A 69 0.65 -1.22 -11.04
C ILE A 69 0.93 -2.55 -11.75
N GLU A 70 0.52 -3.67 -11.15
CA GLU A 70 0.78 -5.01 -11.66
C GLU A 70 0.01 -5.33 -12.96
N SER A 71 -1.14 -4.67 -13.21
CA SER A 71 -1.91 -4.83 -14.45
C SER A 71 -1.52 -3.87 -15.56
N CYS A 72 -0.76 -2.79 -15.26
CA CYS A 72 -0.41 -1.79 -16.25
C CYS A 72 0.81 -2.24 -17.09
N THR A 73 0.63 -2.33 -18.40
CA THR A 73 1.71 -2.79 -19.31
C THR A 73 2.67 -1.67 -19.74
N ARG A 74 2.53 -0.45 -19.21
CA ARG A 74 3.35 0.71 -19.59
C ARG A 74 4.44 0.93 -18.55
N ASN A 75 5.65 1.27 -18.99
CA ASN A 75 6.76 1.57 -18.07
C ASN A 75 6.57 2.91 -17.34
N TYR A 76 6.10 3.95 -18.05
CA TYR A 76 6.01 5.33 -17.51
C TYR A 76 4.59 5.92 -17.55
N PRO A 77 3.57 5.29 -16.93
CA PRO A 77 2.19 5.74 -17.01
C PRO A 77 1.85 6.90 -16.06
N GLN A 78 0.81 7.64 -16.42
CA GLN A 78 0.11 8.54 -15.49
C GLN A 78 -0.88 7.75 -14.62
N ALA A 79 -1.29 8.31 -13.47
CA ALA A 79 -2.32 7.69 -12.61
C ALA A 79 -3.60 7.31 -13.35
N LYS A 80 -4.05 8.13 -14.31
CA LYS A 80 -5.23 7.82 -15.15
C LYS A 80 -5.02 6.58 -16.02
N GLN A 81 -3.80 6.35 -16.50
CA GLN A 81 -3.47 5.21 -17.35
C GLN A 81 -3.37 3.92 -16.51
N ILE A 82 -2.78 3.99 -15.32
CA ILE A 82 -2.79 2.89 -14.34
C ILE A 82 -4.24 2.54 -13.96
N HIS A 83 -5.05 3.56 -13.65
CA HIS A 83 -6.47 3.39 -13.31
C HIS A 83 -7.27 2.69 -14.43
N SER A 84 -6.97 3.01 -15.69
CA SER A 84 -7.63 2.40 -16.85
C SER A 84 -7.31 0.92 -17.05
N SER A 85 -6.26 0.40 -16.38
CA SER A 85 -5.88 -1.01 -16.39
C SER A 85 -6.62 -1.83 -15.32
N LEU A 86 -7.41 -1.20 -14.44
CA LEU A 86 -8.17 -1.88 -13.40
C LEU A 86 -9.53 -2.37 -13.92
N SER A 87 -9.86 -3.63 -13.65
CA SER A 87 -11.23 -4.12 -13.73
C SER A 87 -12.00 -3.70 -12.47
N ALA A 88 -13.10 -2.97 -12.63
CA ALA A 88 -13.96 -2.49 -11.54
C ALA A 88 -13.20 -1.68 -10.45
N PRO A 89 -12.67 -0.48 -10.79
CA PRO A 89 -11.98 0.36 -9.82
C PRO A 89 -12.93 0.92 -8.75
N GLU A 90 -12.50 0.88 -7.50
CA GLU A 90 -13.21 1.44 -6.35
C GLU A 90 -12.85 2.92 -6.13
N THR A 91 -11.70 3.35 -6.64
CA THR A 91 -11.23 4.73 -6.55
C THR A 91 -11.40 5.50 -7.86
N THR A 92 -11.30 6.82 -7.78
CA THR A 92 -11.16 7.66 -8.98
C THR A 92 -9.68 7.77 -9.38
N PRO A 93 -9.36 8.14 -10.64
CA PRO A 93 -7.97 8.41 -11.05
C PRO A 93 -7.23 9.41 -10.14
N ARG A 94 -7.97 10.38 -9.57
CA ARG A 94 -7.41 11.38 -8.64
C ARG A 94 -7.02 10.74 -7.30
N MET A 95 -7.89 9.90 -6.75
CA MET A 95 -7.62 9.16 -5.50
C MET A 95 -6.49 8.16 -5.67
N LEU A 96 -6.45 7.46 -6.82
CA LEU A 96 -5.33 6.60 -7.17
C LEU A 96 -4.03 7.41 -7.28
N GLY A 97 -4.07 8.60 -7.90
CA GLY A 97 -2.90 9.49 -7.98
C GLY A 97 -2.38 9.91 -6.60
N ALA A 98 -3.26 10.27 -5.65
CA ALA A 98 -2.84 10.58 -4.28
C ALA A 98 -2.24 9.37 -3.57
N THR A 99 -2.80 8.17 -3.81
CA THR A 99 -2.29 6.91 -3.27
C THR A 99 -0.89 6.60 -3.81
N LEU A 100 -0.68 6.72 -5.13
CA LEU A 100 0.60 6.50 -5.79
C LEU A 100 1.67 7.51 -5.34
N SER A 101 1.30 8.77 -5.13
CA SER A 101 2.22 9.77 -4.56
C SER A 101 2.71 9.35 -3.16
N GLY A 102 1.83 8.78 -2.33
CA GLY A 102 2.24 8.25 -1.03
C GLY A 102 3.15 7.03 -1.14
N LEU A 103 2.93 6.17 -2.14
CA LEU A 103 3.79 5.03 -2.41
C LEU A 103 5.18 5.44 -2.91
N VAL A 104 5.28 6.52 -3.69
CA VAL A 104 6.57 7.14 -4.06
C VAL A 104 7.30 7.65 -2.83
N THR A 105 6.62 8.40 -1.94
CA THR A 105 7.22 8.87 -0.68
C THR A 105 7.69 7.74 0.24
N LEU A 106 7.17 6.53 0.04
CA LEU A 106 7.54 5.31 0.78
C LEU A 106 8.51 4.42 -0.01
N ASP A 107 9.10 4.92 -1.09
CA ASP A 107 10.07 4.26 -1.98
C ASP A 107 9.58 2.94 -2.59
N VAL A 108 8.27 2.79 -2.82
CA VAL A 108 7.72 1.58 -3.46
C VAL A 108 7.91 1.60 -4.98
N LEU A 109 7.96 2.79 -5.56
CA LEU A 109 8.22 3.08 -6.96
C LEU A 109 8.70 4.53 -7.07
N ASP A 110 9.23 4.92 -8.22
CA ASP A 110 9.67 6.30 -8.45
C ASP A 110 8.74 7.05 -9.41
N THR A 111 9.08 8.31 -9.70
CA THR A 111 8.50 9.13 -10.75
C THR A 111 9.48 9.29 -11.89
N TRP A 112 8.95 9.31 -13.12
CA TRP A 112 9.76 9.49 -14.31
C TRP A 112 9.75 10.95 -14.79
N GLY A 113 10.92 11.59 -14.65
CA GLY A 113 11.29 12.85 -15.28
C GLY A 113 10.92 14.12 -14.50
N ASP A 114 11.79 15.14 -14.61
CA ASP A 114 11.53 16.50 -14.10
C ASP A 114 10.49 17.21 -14.98
N THR A 115 9.22 17.25 -14.60
CA THR A 115 8.18 17.79 -15.48
C THR A 115 7.23 18.82 -14.86
N VAL A 116 7.05 19.93 -15.60
CA VAL A 116 5.84 20.77 -15.65
C VAL A 116 4.76 20.02 -16.44
N GLY A 117 4.13 19.01 -15.83
CA GLY A 117 3.10 18.18 -16.45
C GLY A 117 2.49 17.17 -15.47
N PRO A 118 1.48 16.37 -15.85
CA PRO A 118 0.92 15.35 -14.96
C PRO A 118 1.98 14.29 -14.65
N THR A 119 2.21 14.05 -13.35
CA THR A 119 3.20 13.10 -12.83
C THR A 119 3.13 11.75 -13.54
N ARG A 120 4.28 11.30 -14.04
CA ARG A 120 4.47 9.94 -14.56
C ARG A 120 5.16 9.11 -13.50
N TYR A 121 4.68 7.90 -13.31
CA TYR A 121 5.25 6.93 -12.39
C TYR A 121 6.20 6.03 -13.15
N ASP A 122 7.33 5.68 -12.54
CA ASP A 122 8.26 4.71 -13.08
C ASP A 122 7.91 3.32 -12.53
N LEU A 123 7.19 2.52 -13.33
CA LEU A 123 6.85 1.16 -12.95
C LEU A 123 8.02 0.19 -13.14
N THR A 124 9.13 0.62 -13.74
CA THR A 124 10.33 -0.22 -13.86
C THR A 124 11.11 -0.30 -12.55
N GLU A 125 10.96 0.72 -11.70
CA GLU A 125 11.50 0.80 -10.33
C GLU A 125 10.50 0.28 -9.27
N TYR A 126 9.41 -0.39 -9.69
CA TYR A 126 8.45 -0.97 -8.75
C TYR A 126 9.06 -2.11 -7.94
N ASP A 127 9.14 -1.96 -6.62
CA ASP A 127 9.58 -3.00 -5.69
C ASP A 127 8.38 -3.69 -5.01
N PRO A 128 8.03 -4.93 -5.41
CA PRO A 128 6.93 -5.67 -4.79
C PRO A 128 7.21 -6.06 -3.34
N SER A 129 8.46 -6.25 -2.95
CA SER A 129 8.84 -6.55 -1.56
C SER A 129 8.61 -5.33 -0.68
N ARG A 130 9.02 -4.15 -1.15
CA ARG A 130 8.75 -2.88 -0.47
C ARG A 130 7.25 -2.61 -0.36
N MET A 131 6.47 -2.88 -1.42
CA MET A 131 5.00 -2.79 -1.38
C MET A 131 4.41 -3.67 -0.27
N ALA A 132 4.84 -4.92 -0.14
CA ALA A 132 4.36 -5.83 0.90
C ALA A 132 4.71 -5.33 2.31
N SER A 133 5.94 -4.84 2.53
CA SER A 133 6.35 -4.25 3.81
C SER A 133 5.51 -3.01 4.17
N VAL A 134 5.24 -2.15 3.19
CA VAL A 134 4.39 -0.96 3.36
C VAL A 134 2.94 -1.35 3.68
N GLY A 135 2.39 -2.35 2.99
CA GLY A 135 1.06 -2.90 3.31
C GLY A 135 0.95 -3.40 4.75
N VAL A 136 1.97 -4.15 5.22
CA VAL A 136 2.08 -4.60 6.62
C VAL A 136 2.10 -3.41 7.58
N ALA A 137 2.91 -2.39 7.31
CA ALA A 137 2.98 -1.20 8.15
C ALA A 137 1.66 -0.42 8.19
N PHE A 138 0.94 -0.32 7.07
CA PHE A 138 -0.38 0.30 6.99
C PHE A 138 -1.44 -0.42 7.83
N ALA A 139 -1.45 -1.76 7.80
CA ALA A 139 -2.36 -2.55 8.63
C ALA A 139 -2.10 -2.32 10.13
N ARG A 140 -0.83 -2.27 10.54
CA ARG A 140 -0.46 -1.96 11.93
C ARG A 140 -0.86 -0.56 12.34
N ALA A 141 -0.71 0.43 11.46
CA ALA A 141 -1.10 1.81 11.75
C ALA A 141 -2.63 1.97 11.90
N ALA A 142 -3.44 1.05 11.37
CA ALA A 142 -4.88 1.03 11.57
C ALA A 142 -5.27 0.69 13.03
N GLU A 143 -4.51 -0.19 13.67
CA GLU A 143 -4.78 -0.68 15.04
C GLU A 143 -4.61 0.42 16.09
N THR A 144 -3.66 1.35 15.90
CA THR A 144 -3.39 2.45 16.85
C THR A 144 -4.51 3.51 16.91
N GLY A 145 -5.49 3.45 16.00
CA GLY A 145 -6.64 4.37 15.97
C GLY A 145 -7.86 3.90 16.76
N VAL A 146 -7.86 2.69 17.32
CA VAL A 146 -8.95 2.19 18.17
C VAL A 146 -8.73 2.67 19.60
N ASN A 147 -9.46 3.73 19.97
CA ASN A 147 -9.55 4.23 21.33
C ASN A 147 -10.36 3.24 22.19
N THR A 148 -9.71 2.29 22.86
CA THR A 148 -10.30 1.61 24.02
C THR A 148 -10.33 2.61 25.16
N GLY A 149 -11.45 3.34 25.29
CA GLY A 149 -11.76 4.12 26.48
C GLY A 149 -11.88 3.19 27.70
N PRO A 150 -11.59 3.67 28.91
CA PRO A 150 -11.75 2.86 30.11
C PRO A 150 -13.25 2.66 30.39
N GLU A 151 -13.63 1.43 30.73
CA GLU A 151 -14.87 1.15 31.45
C GLU A 151 -14.88 1.81 32.83
#